data_AF-A0A4Q7ANJ6-F1
#
_entry.id   AF-A0A4Q7ANJ6-F1
#
_cell.length_a   1.000
_cell.length_b   1.000
_cell.length_c   1.000
_cell.angle_alpha   90.00
_cell.angle_beta   90.00
_cell.angle_gamma   90.00
#
_symmetry.space_group_name_H-M   'P 1'
#
loop_
_entity.id
_entity.type
_entity.pdbx_description
1 polymer ?
#
loop_
_entity_poly.entity_id
_entity_poly.type
_entity_poly.pdbx_seq_one_letter_code
_entity_poly.pdbx_strand_id
1 'polypeptide(L)'
;MNKTFDKPFREDLGLDAAGFHRIRMGNTVYCVKNNEIYILNTAGELNRVDEATLTAKSWIRRNVNEVLGAQKITARFICRLSHGYKVDVNGTEYIIKVSADFSKGFDRNVFEKNAPTFSWLNCVVVVESGMHKAAPVDLVNSLPFQTAVKSVLNPQRKLDRVTRHHSFDQWRSKRECRDYRNKQHNTDASGTSFK
;
A
#
# COMPACT_ATOMS: atom_id res chain seq x y z
N MET A 1 4.64 32.50 -17.41
CA MET A 1 3.17 32.70 -17.44
C MET A 1 2.51 31.56 -16.68
N ASN A 2 2.02 31.82 -15.47
CA ASN A 2 1.22 30.85 -14.72
C ASN A 2 -0.17 30.79 -15.35
N LYS A 3 -0.52 29.68 -16.02
CA LYS A 3 -1.91 29.44 -16.42
C LYS A 3 -2.69 29.07 -15.17
N THR A 4 -3.48 30.01 -14.67
CA THR A 4 -4.56 29.73 -13.70
C THR A 4 -5.59 28.88 -14.43
N PHE A 5 -5.75 27.63 -14.00
CA PHE A 5 -6.82 26.76 -14.46
C PHE A 5 -8.06 27.05 -13.62
N ASP A 6 -8.91 27.97 -14.08
CA ASP A 6 -10.13 28.39 -13.35
C ASP A 6 -11.23 27.32 -13.31
N LYS A 7 -11.06 26.21 -14.03
CA LYS A 7 -11.99 25.09 -14.00
C LYS A 7 -11.45 23.99 -13.11
N PRO A 8 -12.19 23.53 -12.07
CA PRO A 8 -11.77 22.38 -11.31
C PRO A 8 -11.67 21.18 -12.24
N PHE A 9 -10.59 20.40 -12.11
CA PHE A 9 -10.39 19.17 -12.90
C PHE A 9 -11.55 18.18 -12.74
N ARG A 10 -12.31 18.29 -11.65
CA ARG A 10 -13.42 17.41 -11.28
C ARG A 10 -14.60 18.23 -10.77
N GLU A 11 -15.79 17.95 -11.27
CA GLU A 11 -17.04 18.58 -10.87
C GLU A 11 -18.15 17.51 -10.80
N ASP A 12 -18.85 17.45 -9.66
CA ASP A 12 -20.05 16.62 -9.51
C ASP A 12 -21.24 17.35 -10.13
N LEU A 13 -21.87 16.73 -11.13
CA LEU A 13 -23.05 17.26 -11.80
C LEU A 13 -24.35 16.67 -11.21
N GLY A 14 -24.24 15.82 -10.19
CA GLY A 14 -25.37 15.24 -9.48
C GLY A 14 -25.98 14.01 -10.16
N LEU A 15 -27.09 13.56 -9.60
CA LEU A 15 -27.88 12.43 -10.09
C LEU A 15 -28.87 12.91 -11.16
N ASP A 16 -28.89 12.25 -12.31
CA ASP A 16 -29.85 12.53 -13.37
C ASP A 16 -31.17 11.75 -13.21
N ALA A 17 -32.18 12.12 -14.02
CA ALA A 17 -33.50 11.48 -14.00
C ALA A 17 -33.49 9.97 -14.35
N ALA A 18 -32.43 9.49 -15.01
CA ALA A 18 -32.25 8.08 -15.35
C ALA A 18 -31.49 7.30 -14.24
N GLY A 19 -31.13 7.97 -13.15
CA GLY A 19 -30.42 7.38 -12.01
C GLY A 19 -28.92 7.22 -12.24
N PHE A 20 -28.32 7.97 -13.16
CA PHE A 20 -26.87 8.05 -13.31
C PHE A 20 -26.31 9.24 -12.55
N HIS A 21 -25.26 9.02 -11.76
CA HIS A 21 -24.44 10.11 -11.24
C HIS A 21 -23.51 10.60 -12.34
N ARG A 22 -23.55 11.90 -12.63
CA ARG A 22 -22.74 12.52 -13.67
C ARG A 22 -21.56 13.24 -13.05
N ILE A 23 -20.35 12.91 -13.49
CA ILE A 23 -19.12 13.46 -12.96
C ILE A 23 -18.29 13.97 -14.13
N ARG A 24 -18.05 15.29 -14.17
CA ARG A 24 -17.17 15.89 -15.16
C ARG A 24 -15.73 15.77 -14.69
N MET A 25 -14.87 15.23 -15.55
CA MET A 25 -13.42 15.18 -15.34
C MET A 25 -12.71 15.71 -16.58
N GLY A 26 -12.11 16.90 -16.47
CA GLY A 26 -11.62 17.64 -17.63
C GLY A 26 -12.74 17.91 -18.64
N ASN A 27 -12.58 17.41 -19.87
CA ASN A 27 -13.56 17.58 -20.96
C ASN A 27 -14.56 16.42 -21.09
N THR A 28 -14.45 15.39 -20.26
CA THR A 28 -15.27 14.18 -20.36
C THR A 28 -16.27 14.11 -19.21
N VAL A 29 -17.51 13.76 -19.52
CA VAL A 29 -18.53 13.46 -18.51
C VAL A 29 -18.62 11.94 -18.38
N TYR A 30 -18.35 11.46 -17.17
CA TYR A 30 -18.52 10.08 -16.78
C TYR A 30 -19.88 9.91 -16.11
N CYS A 31 -20.65 8.92 -16.53
CA CYS A 31 -21.93 8.56 -15.93
C CYS A 31 -21.74 7.30 -15.12
N VAL A 32 -22.21 7.26 -13.87
CA VAL A 32 -21.98 6.14 -12.96
C VAL A 32 -23.30 5.62 -12.43
N LYS A 33 -23.51 4.30 -12.54
CA LYS A 33 -24.68 3.61 -12.03
C LYS A 33 -24.31 2.18 -11.68
N ASN A 34 -24.77 1.67 -10.54
CA ASN A 34 -24.51 0.30 -10.08
C ASN A 34 -23.01 -0.10 -10.10
N ASN A 35 -22.11 0.81 -9.71
CA ASN A 35 -20.65 0.63 -9.74
C ASN A 35 -20.03 0.46 -11.14
N GLU A 36 -20.80 0.73 -12.20
CA GLU A 36 -20.33 0.73 -13.57
C GLU A 36 -20.16 2.17 -14.06
N ILE A 37 -19.06 2.40 -14.79
CA ILE A 37 -18.68 3.71 -15.31
C ILE A 37 -18.92 3.73 -16.81
N TYR A 38 -19.60 4.76 -17.29
CA TYR A 38 -19.97 4.98 -18.67
C TYR A 38 -19.43 6.32 -19.16
N ILE A 39 -19.20 6.45 -20.45
CA ILE A 39 -18.90 7.71 -21.13
C ILE A 39 -20.03 7.98 -22.12
N LEU A 40 -20.52 9.22 -22.13
CA LEU A 40 -21.44 9.68 -23.16
C LEU A 40 -20.63 9.93 -24.45
N ASN A 41 -20.93 9.22 -25.53
CA ASN A 41 -20.29 9.47 -26.82
C ASN A 41 -20.87 10.73 -27.49
N THR A 42 -20.27 11.16 -28.60
CA THR A 42 -20.76 12.30 -29.40
C THR A 42 -22.14 12.09 -30.02
N ALA A 43 -22.59 10.84 -30.15
CA ALA A 43 -23.92 10.48 -30.62
C ALA A 43 -24.98 10.45 -29.49
N GLY A 44 -24.59 10.70 -28.24
CA GLY A 44 -25.48 10.70 -27.07
C GLY A 44 -25.71 9.32 -26.44
N GLU A 45 -25.02 8.28 -26.90
CA GLU A 45 -25.12 6.92 -26.36
C GLU A 45 -24.14 6.70 -25.21
N LEU A 46 -24.53 5.85 -24.25
CA LEU A 46 -23.71 5.48 -23.10
C LEU A 46 -22.87 4.25 -23.44
N ASN A 47 -21.56 4.46 -23.57
CA ASN A 47 -20.60 3.38 -23.72
C ASN A 47 -19.97 3.04 -22.37
N ARG A 48 -20.07 1.78 -21.96
CA ARG A 48 -19.41 1.29 -20.75
C ARG A 48 -17.89 1.40 -20.93
N VAL A 49 -17.21 1.93 -19.91
CA VAL A 49 -15.75 1.93 -19.84
C VAL A 49 -15.29 0.53 -19.47
N ASP A 50 -14.43 -0.06 -20.30
CA ASP A 50 -13.85 -1.36 -20.08
C ASP A 50 -12.86 -1.36 -18.91
N GLU A 51 -12.73 -2.50 -18.23
CA GLU A 51 -11.88 -2.62 -17.05
C GLU A 51 -10.39 -2.46 -17.39
N ALA A 52 -9.96 -2.76 -18.62
CA ALA A 52 -8.59 -2.53 -19.06
C ALA A 52 -8.27 -1.02 -19.14
N THR A 53 -9.18 -0.21 -19.68
CA THR A 53 -9.06 1.26 -19.62
C THR A 53 -9.09 1.79 -18.19
N LEU A 54 -9.98 1.27 -17.32
CA LEU A 54 -10.01 1.69 -15.91
C LEU A 54 -8.73 1.32 -15.16
N THR A 55 -8.09 0.21 -15.51
CA THR A 55 -6.80 -0.21 -14.94
C THR A 55 -5.66 0.69 -15.42
N ALA A 56 -5.59 0.96 -16.73
CA ALA A 56 -4.58 1.85 -17.31
C ALA A 56 -4.74 3.31 -16.83
N LYS A 57 -5.99 3.75 -16.63
CA LYS A 57 -6.37 5.09 -16.16
C LYS A 57 -7.06 5.02 -14.79
N SER A 58 -6.36 4.46 -13.82
CA SER A 58 -6.84 4.27 -12.44
C SER A 58 -7.36 5.54 -11.75
N TRP A 59 -6.91 6.72 -12.21
CA TRP A 59 -7.42 8.01 -11.74
C TRP A 59 -8.92 8.20 -11.98
N ILE A 60 -9.52 7.59 -13.02
CA ILE A 60 -10.97 7.73 -13.30
C ILE A 60 -11.77 7.16 -12.13
N ARG A 61 -11.54 5.88 -11.80
CA ARG A 61 -12.23 5.20 -10.69
C ARG A 61 -11.96 5.88 -9.35
N ARG A 62 -10.73 6.39 -9.13
CA ARG A 62 -10.42 7.19 -7.93
C ARG A 62 -11.30 8.42 -7.80
N ASN A 63 -11.41 9.23 -8.85
CA ASN A 63 -12.20 10.46 -8.82
C ASN A 63 -13.70 10.17 -8.73
N VAL A 64 -14.19 9.10 -9.38
CA VAL A 64 -15.57 8.62 -9.24
C VAL A 64 -15.88 8.29 -7.78
N ASN A 65 -15.04 7.45 -7.18
CA ASN A 65 -15.18 7.04 -5.79
C ASN A 65 -15.17 8.24 -4.84
N GLU A 66 -14.28 9.21 -5.07
CA GLU A 66 -14.21 10.42 -4.26
C GLU A 66 -15.44 11.34 -4.43
N VAL A 67 -16.16 11.33 -5.56
CA VAL A 67 -17.40 12.13 -5.73
C VAL A 67 -18.58 11.41 -5.09
N LEU A 68 -18.70 10.11 -5.34
CA LEU A 68 -19.80 9.29 -4.82
C LEU A 68 -19.68 9.01 -3.31
N GLY A 69 -18.72 9.64 -2.63
CA GLY A 69 -18.51 9.47 -1.21
C GLY A 69 -18.07 8.06 -0.82
N ALA A 70 -17.50 7.28 -1.74
CA ALA A 70 -16.85 6.02 -1.38
C ALA A 70 -15.74 6.37 -0.40
N GLN A 71 -15.94 5.96 0.85
CA GLN A 71 -15.17 6.42 1.99
C GLN A 71 -13.69 6.21 1.70
N LYS A 72 -12.92 7.30 1.66
CA LYS A 72 -11.49 7.24 1.41
C LYS A 72 -10.89 6.28 2.42
N ILE A 73 -10.25 5.22 1.95
CA ILE A 73 -9.58 4.29 2.85
C ILE A 73 -8.35 4.99 3.40
N THR A 74 -8.40 5.30 4.69
CA THR A 74 -7.28 5.87 5.45
C THR A 74 -6.85 4.85 6.47
N ALA A 75 -5.54 4.73 6.65
CA ALA A 75 -4.96 3.81 7.61
C ALA A 75 -4.13 4.61 8.63
N ARG A 76 -4.09 4.11 9.87
CA ARG A 76 -3.23 4.62 10.94
C ARG A 76 -2.53 3.45 11.62
N PHE A 77 -1.21 3.56 11.77
CA PHE A 77 -0.45 2.59 12.54
C PHE A 77 -0.82 2.69 14.03
N ILE A 78 -1.08 1.54 14.69
CA ILE A 78 -1.35 1.48 16.12
C ILE A 78 -0.09 1.02 16.86
N CYS A 79 0.33 -0.22 16.64
CA CYS A 79 1.47 -0.80 17.35
C CYS A 79 2.05 -2.03 16.64
N ARG A 80 3.25 -2.43 17.08
CA ARG A 80 3.91 -3.67 16.67
C ARG A 80 3.44 -4.83 17.55
N LEU A 81 3.25 -6.00 16.92
CA LEU A 81 2.94 -7.27 17.59
C LEU A 81 4.09 -8.26 17.40
N SER A 82 4.08 -9.38 18.15
CA SER A 82 5.10 -10.44 18.05
C SER A 82 5.20 -11.05 16.64
N HIS A 83 4.08 -11.17 15.94
CA HIS A 83 3.98 -11.80 14.62
C HIS A 83 3.38 -10.88 13.55
N GLY A 84 3.45 -9.56 13.72
CA GLY A 84 2.84 -8.62 12.77
C GLY A 84 2.71 -7.19 13.27
N TYR A 85 1.78 -6.46 12.66
CA TYR A 85 1.50 -5.07 12.99
C TYR A 85 -0.01 -4.86 13.13
N LYS A 86 -0.40 -3.99 14.06
CA LYS A 86 -1.77 -3.56 14.25
C LYS A 86 -2.01 -2.22 13.57
N VAL A 87 -3.05 -2.13 12.76
CA VAL A 87 -3.38 -0.96 11.93
C VAL A 87 -4.87 -0.67 12.07
N ASP A 88 -5.23 0.59 12.29
CA ASP A 88 -6.60 1.08 12.16
C ASP A 88 -6.85 1.44 10.69
N VAL A 89 -7.95 0.98 10.10
CA VAL A 89 -8.40 1.40 8.78
C VAL A 89 -9.85 1.86 8.89
N ASN A 90 -10.07 3.17 8.77
CA ASN A 90 -11.37 3.83 8.91
C ASN A 90 -12.13 3.43 10.20
N GLY A 91 -11.44 3.30 11.33
CA GLY A 91 -12.05 2.93 12.63
C GLY A 91 -12.19 1.44 12.88
N THR A 92 -11.79 0.58 11.93
CA THR A 92 -11.72 -0.86 12.11
C THR A 92 -10.26 -1.29 12.32
N GLU A 93 -10.01 -2.08 13.36
CA GLU A 93 -8.66 -2.56 13.65
C GLU A 93 -8.35 -3.85 12.87
N TYR A 94 -7.18 -3.87 12.24
CA TYR A 94 -6.64 -5.00 11.50
C TYR A 94 -5.27 -5.41 12.05
N ILE A 95 -5.02 -6.71 12.09
CA ILE A 95 -3.72 -7.31 12.32
C ILE A 95 -3.18 -7.80 10.99
N ILE A 96 -2.05 -7.23 10.60
CA ILE A 96 -1.29 -7.66 9.42
C ILE A 96 -0.20 -8.61 9.91
N LYS A 97 -0.45 -9.91 9.79
CA LYS A 97 0.52 -10.98 10.07
C LYS A 97 1.62 -10.92 9.02
N VAL A 98 2.82 -10.61 9.48
CA VAL A 98 4.01 -10.60 8.63
C VAL A 98 5.04 -11.46 9.34
N SER A 99 5.59 -12.45 8.65
CA SER A 99 6.72 -13.25 9.16
C SER A 99 7.84 -12.32 9.64
N ALA A 100 8.56 -12.74 10.68
CA ALA A 100 9.76 -12.03 11.12
C ALA A 100 10.82 -11.93 9.99
N ASP A 101 10.76 -12.88 9.05
CA ASP A 101 11.49 -12.86 7.78
C ASP A 101 10.89 -11.84 6.83
N PHE A 102 11.80 -11.02 6.32
CA PHE A 102 11.58 -9.94 5.38
C PHE A 102 10.84 -10.45 4.15
N SER A 103 9.52 -10.36 4.14
CA SER A 103 8.72 -10.64 2.95
C SER A 103 9.04 -9.58 1.89
N LYS A 104 10.01 -9.91 1.03
CA LYS A 104 10.33 -9.19 -0.21
C LYS A 104 9.07 -9.19 -1.07
N GLY A 105 8.25 -8.15 -0.96
CA GLY A 105 6.92 -8.14 -1.59
C GLY A 105 5.91 -7.19 -0.95
N PHE A 106 6.07 -6.90 0.34
CA PHE A 106 5.20 -5.91 1.01
C PHE A 106 5.71 -4.46 0.81
N ASP A 107 7.04 -4.25 0.73
CA ASP A 107 7.62 -2.90 0.57
C ASP A 107 7.48 -2.31 -0.85
N ARG A 108 7.33 -3.17 -1.86
CA ARG A 108 7.15 -2.79 -3.27
C ARG A 108 5.82 -3.33 -3.77
N ASN A 109 5.17 -2.65 -4.73
CA ASN A 109 4.27 -3.33 -5.64
C ASN A 109 5.18 -4.14 -6.58
N VAL A 110 5.48 -5.39 -6.23
CA VAL A 110 6.54 -6.15 -6.90
C VAL A 110 6.04 -6.70 -8.23
N PHE A 111 6.69 -6.24 -9.31
CA PHE A 111 6.68 -6.83 -10.65
C PHE A 111 7.88 -7.78 -10.89
N GLU A 112 8.58 -8.23 -9.83
CA GLU A 112 9.72 -9.16 -9.95
C GLU A 112 9.23 -10.62 -9.92
N LYS A 113 9.66 -11.40 -10.92
CA LYS A 113 9.13 -12.74 -11.26
C LYS A 113 9.40 -13.84 -10.21
N ASN A 114 10.38 -13.65 -9.32
CA ASN A 114 10.93 -14.72 -8.47
C ASN A 114 10.86 -14.44 -6.96
N ALA A 115 10.20 -13.36 -6.53
CA ALA A 115 10.05 -13.06 -5.10
C ALA A 115 8.79 -13.74 -4.53
N PRO A 116 8.84 -14.35 -3.32
CA PRO A 116 7.65 -14.89 -2.68
C PRO A 116 6.63 -13.76 -2.44
N THR A 117 5.50 -13.83 -3.13
CA THR A 117 4.45 -12.82 -3.08
C THR A 117 3.84 -12.79 -1.67
N PHE A 118 3.79 -11.60 -1.07
CA PHE A 118 3.03 -11.41 0.16
C PHE A 118 1.54 -11.67 -0.11
N SER A 119 0.99 -12.71 0.52
CA SER A 119 -0.44 -13.05 0.38
C SER A 119 -1.26 -12.27 1.38
N TRP A 120 -2.01 -11.27 0.89
CA TRP A 120 -2.87 -10.45 1.73
C TRP A 120 -4.00 -11.26 2.41
N LEU A 121 -4.56 -12.25 1.71
CA LEU A 121 -5.74 -13.00 2.15
C LEU A 121 -5.53 -13.76 3.47
N ASN A 122 -4.36 -14.34 3.66
CA ASN A 122 -4.06 -15.15 4.85
C ASN A 122 -3.34 -14.33 5.93
N CYS A 123 -2.89 -13.12 5.57
CA CYS A 123 -2.11 -12.26 6.44
C CYS A 123 -2.93 -11.18 7.12
N VAL A 124 -4.14 -10.85 6.64
CA VAL A 124 -4.98 -9.80 7.22
C VAL A 124 -6.10 -10.39 8.07
N VAL A 125 -6.13 -9.99 9.34
CA VAL A 125 -7.13 -10.39 10.32
C VAL A 125 -7.82 -9.15 10.84
N VAL A 126 -9.14 -9.15 10.98
CA VAL A 126 -9.92 -8.09 11.63
C VAL A 126 -10.02 -8.39 13.11
N VAL A 127 -9.89 -7.35 13.94
CA VAL A 127 -10.19 -7.40 15.37
C VAL A 127 -11.60 -6.86 15.56
N GLU A 128 -12.57 -7.74 15.74
CA GLU A 128 -13.96 -7.39 16.03
C GLU A 128 -14.34 -7.91 17.41
N SER A 129 -14.78 -7.04 18.30
CA SER A 129 -15.24 -7.42 19.66
C SER A 129 -14.23 -8.30 20.43
N GLY A 130 -12.93 -8.02 20.25
CA GLY A 130 -11.85 -8.79 20.89
C GLY A 130 -11.53 -10.13 20.24
N MET A 131 -12.25 -10.53 19.18
CA MET A 131 -11.98 -11.76 18.43
C MET A 131 -11.27 -11.48 17.09
N HIS A 132 -10.41 -12.41 16.70
CA HIS A 132 -9.63 -12.38 15.47
C HIS A 132 -10.38 -13.13 14.36
N LYS A 133 -10.81 -12.42 13.31
CA LYS A 133 -11.49 -13.02 12.15
C LYS A 133 -10.72 -12.78 10.86
N ALA A 134 -10.87 -13.67 9.88
CA ALA A 134 -10.34 -13.42 8.54
C ALA A 134 -11.00 -12.16 7.96
N ALA A 135 -10.20 -11.27 7.37
CA ALA A 135 -10.73 -10.07 6.74
C ALA A 135 -11.43 -10.39 5.40
N PRO A 136 -12.46 -9.61 5.02
CA PRO A 136 -13.17 -9.84 3.77
C PRO A 136 -12.24 -9.82 2.55
N VAL A 137 -12.31 -10.87 1.73
CA VAL A 137 -11.45 -11.09 0.56
C VAL A 137 -11.47 -9.90 -0.40
N ASP A 138 -12.66 -9.38 -0.69
CA ASP A 138 -12.84 -8.27 -1.63
C ASP A 138 -12.19 -6.97 -1.14
N LEU A 139 -12.23 -6.72 0.18
CA LEU A 139 -11.61 -5.56 0.78
C LEU A 139 -10.07 -5.69 0.77
N VAL A 140 -9.57 -6.84 1.19
CA VAL A 140 -8.15 -7.13 1.33
C VAL A 140 -7.42 -7.15 -0.01
N ASN A 141 -8.10 -7.60 -1.08
CA ASN A 141 -7.58 -7.56 -2.45
C ASN A 141 -7.73 -6.19 -3.12
N SER A 142 -8.46 -5.25 -2.51
CA SER A 142 -8.63 -3.93 -3.09
C SER A 142 -7.32 -3.13 -3.04
N LEU A 143 -6.91 -2.58 -4.20
CA LEU A 143 -5.73 -1.73 -4.29
C LEU A 143 -5.78 -0.52 -3.32
N PRO A 144 -6.92 0.15 -3.07
CA PRO A 144 -7.01 1.23 -2.10
C PRO A 144 -6.66 0.78 -0.68
N PHE A 145 -7.17 -0.37 -0.23
CA PHE A 145 -6.87 -0.92 1.09
C PHE A 145 -5.39 -1.25 1.24
N GLN A 146 -4.83 -1.99 0.28
CA GLN A 146 -3.43 -2.35 0.28
C GLN A 146 -2.51 -1.13 0.29
N THR A 147 -2.86 -0.10 -0.47
CA THR A 147 -2.11 1.16 -0.55
C THR A 147 -2.14 1.90 0.78
N ALA A 148 -3.31 2.02 1.41
CA ALA A 148 -3.48 2.66 2.70
C ALA A 148 -2.65 1.94 3.78
N VAL A 149 -2.78 0.62 3.89
CA VAL A 149 -2.05 -0.20 4.87
C VAL A 149 -0.53 -0.14 4.63
N LYS A 150 -0.07 -0.24 3.38
CA LYS A 150 1.36 -0.12 3.03
C LYS A 150 1.92 1.25 3.39
N SER A 151 1.15 2.32 3.20
CA SER A 151 1.62 3.69 3.47
C SER A 151 2.00 3.91 4.94
N VAL A 152 1.33 3.22 5.87
CA VAL A 152 1.63 3.29 7.30
C VAL A 152 2.62 2.23 7.76
N LEU A 153 2.64 1.04 7.16
CA LEU A 153 3.49 -0.06 7.60
C LEU A 153 4.91 -0.02 7.02
N ASN A 154 5.10 0.42 5.77
CA ASN A 154 6.43 0.44 5.14
C ASN A 154 7.44 1.33 5.89
N PRO A 155 7.06 2.54 6.38
CA PRO A 155 7.96 3.33 7.21
C PRO A 155 8.36 2.63 8.51
N GLN A 156 7.42 1.99 9.21
CA GLN A 156 7.69 1.28 10.47
C GLN A 156 8.61 0.08 10.23
N ARG A 157 8.36 -0.69 9.17
CA ARG A 157 9.20 -1.83 8.76
C ARG A 157 10.60 -1.38 8.36
N LYS A 158 10.74 -0.21 7.74
CA LYS A 158 12.06 0.39 7.44
C LYS A 158 12.82 0.74 8.70
N LEU A 159 12.16 1.33 9.71
CA LEU A 159 12.78 1.64 11.00
C LEU A 159 13.23 0.36 11.71
N ASP A 160 12.35 -0.64 11.79
CA ASP A 160 12.65 -1.94 12.38
C ASP A 160 13.84 -2.64 11.72
N ARG A 161 13.96 -2.52 10.40
CA ARG A 161 15.12 -3.01 9.64
C ARG A 161 16.41 -2.34 10.08
N VAL A 162 16.40 -1.01 10.17
CA VAL A 162 17.57 -0.22 10.60
C VAL A 162 17.96 -0.60 12.03
N THR A 163 17.00 -0.71 12.95
CA THR A 163 17.25 -1.11 14.34
C THR A 163 17.83 -2.52 14.44
N ARG A 164 17.32 -3.48 13.65
CA ARG A 164 17.88 -4.84 13.62
C ARG A 164 19.30 -4.87 13.03
N HIS A 165 19.56 -4.20 11.92
CA HIS A 165 20.92 -4.13 11.37
C HIS A 165 21.90 -3.50 12.36
N HIS A 166 21.50 -2.42 13.06
CA HIS A 166 22.33 -1.86 14.13
C HIS A 166 22.53 -2.81 15.32
N SER A 167 21.58 -3.72 15.61
CA SER A 167 21.79 -4.77 16.61
C SER A 167 22.75 -5.88 16.15
N PHE A 168 22.82 -6.17 14.85
CA PHE A 168 23.83 -7.08 14.29
C PHE A 168 25.21 -6.40 14.16
N ASP A 169 25.23 -5.08 14.01
CA ASP A 169 26.43 -4.24 14.07
C ASP A 169 26.87 -3.93 15.51
N GLN A 170 26.32 -4.60 16.54
CA GLN A 170 26.86 -4.62 17.91
C GLN A 170 28.19 -5.40 17.99
N TRP A 171 29.16 -5.01 17.16
CA TRP A 171 30.54 -5.01 17.61
C TRP A 171 30.65 -3.91 18.67
N ARG A 172 31.07 -4.25 19.89
CA ARG A 172 31.10 -3.29 20.99
C ARG A 172 32.27 -2.33 20.73
N SER A 173 31.93 -1.11 20.34
CA SER A 173 32.88 -0.01 20.08
C SER A 173 33.76 -0.17 18.82
N LYS A 174 34.16 0.97 18.25
CA LYS A 174 35.15 1.03 17.15
C LYS A 174 36.45 0.27 17.45
N ARG A 175 36.76 0.04 18.73
CA ARG A 175 37.94 -0.69 19.18
C ARG A 175 37.80 -2.18 18.90
N GLU A 176 36.68 -2.82 19.24
CA GLU A 176 36.49 -4.26 18.97
C GLU A 176 36.46 -4.58 17.48
N CYS A 177 35.87 -3.72 16.63
CA CYS A 177 35.93 -3.91 15.17
C CYS A 177 37.37 -3.89 14.66
N ARG A 178 38.21 -3.01 15.21
CA ARG A 178 39.62 -2.89 14.83
C ARG A 178 40.41 -4.10 15.32
N ASP A 179 40.19 -4.52 16.56
CA ASP A 179 40.87 -5.67 17.16
C ASP A 179 40.49 -6.98 16.45
N TYR A 180 39.25 -7.12 16.00
CA TYR A 180 38.82 -8.27 15.20
C TYR A 180 39.45 -8.31 13.81
N ARG A 181 39.47 -7.18 13.09
CA ARG A 181 40.14 -7.10 11.78
C ARG A 181 41.63 -7.38 11.91
N ASN A 182 42.27 -6.84 12.94
CA ASN A 182 43.67 -7.13 13.23
C ASN A 182 43.87 -8.62 13.50
N LYS A 183 43.01 -9.27 14.30
CA LYS A 183 43.08 -10.73 14.54
C LYS A 183 42.87 -11.57 13.27
N GLN A 184 41.96 -11.19 12.38
CA GLN A 184 41.73 -11.92 11.13
C GLN A 184 42.88 -11.79 10.13
N HIS A 185 43.63 -10.69 10.16
CA HIS A 185 44.68 -10.41 9.18
C HIS A 185 46.11 -10.51 9.75
N ASN A 186 46.28 -10.75 11.06
CA ASN A 186 47.59 -11.00 11.69
C ASN A 186 47.96 -12.48 11.82
N THR A 187 47.20 -13.40 11.22
CA THR A 187 47.57 -14.81 11.17
C THR A 187 48.05 -15.20 9.78
N ASP A 188 49.20 -15.87 9.71
CA ASP A 188 49.64 -16.51 8.47
C ASP A 188 48.76 -17.71 8.09
N ALA A 189 49.01 -18.29 6.91
CA ALA A 189 48.26 -19.44 6.39
C ALA A 189 48.40 -20.72 7.26
N SER A 190 49.33 -20.74 8.21
CA SER A 190 49.54 -21.79 9.21
C SER A 190 48.90 -21.49 10.58
N GLY A 191 48.22 -20.35 10.73
CA GLY A 191 47.52 -19.96 11.97
C GLY A 191 48.40 -19.28 13.01
N THR A 192 49.65 -18.90 12.68
CA THR A 192 50.56 -18.25 13.61
C THR A 192 50.29 -16.74 13.63
N SER A 193 50.02 -16.19 14.82
CA SER A 193 49.77 -14.74 14.97
C SER A 193 51.08 -13.97 15.04
N PHE A 194 51.29 -12.99 14.16
CA PHE A 194 52.43 -12.07 14.23
C PHE A 194 52.29 -11.18 15.47
N LYS A 195 53.32 -11.18 16.33
CA LYS A 195 53.39 -10.35 17.55
C LYS A 195 53.78 -8.91 17.23
#